data_AF-A0A351R7M1-F1
#
_entry.id   AF-A0A351R7M1-F1
#
_cell.length_a   1.000
_cell.length_b   1.000
_cell.length_c   1.000
_cell.angle_alpha   90.00
_cell.angle_beta   90.00
_cell.angle_gamma   90.00
#
_symmetry.space_group_name_H-M   'P 1'
#
loop_
_entity.id
_entity.type
_entity.pdbx_description
1 polymer ?
#
loop_
_entity_poly.entity_id
_entity_poly.type
_entity_poly.pdbx_seq_one_letter_code
_entity_poly.pdbx_strand_id
1 'polypeptide(L)' 'MVLERTRLIRLEIRKKEKLEILFDGAFGYPPSFLDEAFGGLVKKMKDKKVLNSIVIVSNDDLTLERKIRKYVEDAGKKL' A
#
# COMPACT_ATOMS: atom_id res chain seq x y z
N MET A 1 6.88 35.28 15.87
CA MET A 1 7.77 34.08 15.91
C MET A 1 7.14 32.84 16.58
N VAL A 2 5.83 32.81 16.88
CA VAL A 2 5.13 31.62 17.42
C VAL A 2 4.21 30.94 16.39
N LEU A 3 3.72 31.68 15.38
CA LEU A 3 2.80 31.18 14.35
C LEU A 3 3.42 30.15 13.38
N GLU A 4 4.68 30.34 12.99
CA GLU A 4 5.37 29.46 12.03
C GLU A 4 5.64 28.06 12.60
N ARG A 5 5.80 27.92 13.92
CA ARG A 5 6.09 26.62 14.57
C ARG A 5 4.84 25.74 14.68
N THR A 6 3.68 26.33 14.94
CA THR A 6 2.40 25.60 15.00
C THR A 6 1.94 25.10 13.62
N ARG A 7 2.41 25.74 12.53
CA ARG A 7 2.11 25.35 11.15
C ARG A 7 2.78 24.02 10.77
N LEU A 8 4.03 23.81 11.19
CA LEU A 8 4.78 22.56 10.99
C LEU A 8 4.16 21.38 11.75
N ILE A 9 3.71 21.60 12.99
CA ILE A 9 3.03 20.59 13.80
C ILE A 9 1.70 20.16 13.15
N ARG A 10 0.98 21.09 12.50
CA ARG A 10 -0.28 20.79 11.79
C ARG A 10 -0.07 20.06 10.44
N LEU A 11 1.09 20.24 9.82
CA LEU A 11 1.52 19.52 8.62
C LEU A 11 1.89 18.08 8.95
N GLU A 12 2.60 17.86 10.06
CA GLU A 12 3.06 16.52 10.48
C GLU A 12 1.92 15.66 11.06
N ILE A 13 0.99 16.23 11.82
CA ILE A 13 -0.18 15.51 12.37
C ILE A 13 -1.16 15.04 11.27
N ARG A 14 -1.05 15.60 10.05
CA ARG A 14 -1.84 15.21 8.87
C ARG A 14 -1.20 14.15 7.99
N LYS A 15 0.02 13.71 8.31
CA LYS A 15 0.70 12.64 7.59
C LYS A 15 0.03 11.29 7.87
N LYS A 16 -1.14 11.11 7.26
CA LYS A 16 -1.53 9.84 6.65
C LYS A 16 -0.54 9.57 5.51
N GLU A 17 0.73 9.40 5.82
CA GLU A 17 1.75 9.08 4.83
C GLU A 17 1.36 7.76 4.20
N LYS A 18 0.91 7.84 2.96
CA LYS A 18 0.65 6.66 2.15
C LYS A 18 2.00 6.18 1.64
N LEU A 19 2.24 4.89 1.76
CA LEU A 19 3.39 4.23 1.15
C LEU A 19 3.13 4.13 -0.35
N GLU A 20 3.93 4.81 -1.16
CA GLU A 20 3.91 4.64 -2.61
C GLU A 20 4.89 3.54 -3.02
N ILE A 21 4.42 2.61 -3.86
CA ILE A 21 5.24 1.52 -4.41
C ILE A 21 5.21 1.65 -5.94
N LEU A 22 6.38 1.96 -6.51
CA LEU A 22 6.59 2.04 -7.95
C LEU A 22 6.98 0.66 -8.50
N PHE A 23 6.20 0.18 -9.46
CA PHE A 23 6.40 -1.10 -10.13
C PHE A 23 6.93 -0.96 -11.57
N ASP A 24 7.01 0.27 -12.08
CA ASP A 24 7.51 0.57 -13.42
C ASP A 24 9.01 0.28 -13.53
N GLY A 25 9.43 -0.16 -14.72
CA GLY A 25 10.81 -0.55 -15.00
C GLY A 25 11.20 -1.93 -14.46
N ALA A 26 10.26 -2.67 -13.86
CA ALA A 26 10.45 -4.03 -13.40
C ALA A 26 9.41 -4.96 -14.02
N PHE A 27 9.88 -6.07 -14.60
CA PHE A 27 9.02 -7.02 -15.31
C PHE A 27 8.91 -8.35 -14.56
N GLY A 28 7.70 -8.89 -14.53
CA GLY A 28 7.47 -10.29 -14.17
C GLY A 28 7.42 -10.60 -12.68
N TYR A 29 6.58 -9.90 -11.92
CA TYR A 29 6.32 -10.27 -10.52
C TYR A 29 5.61 -11.62 -10.42
N PRO A 30 6.21 -12.63 -9.76
CA PRO A 30 5.55 -13.92 -9.58
C PRO A 30 4.26 -13.79 -8.76
N PRO A 31 3.19 -14.53 -9.11
CA PRO A 31 1.96 -14.60 -8.32
C PRO A 31 2.20 -14.87 -6.82
N SER A 32 3.12 -15.79 -6.51
CA SER A 32 3.49 -16.13 -5.12
C SER A 32 4.15 -14.98 -4.37
N PHE A 33 4.94 -14.16 -5.06
CA PHE A 33 5.56 -12.98 -4.47
C PHE A 33 4.50 -11.93 -4.09
N LEU A 34 3.55 -11.66 -4.99
CA LEU A 34 2.48 -10.68 -4.73
C LEU A 34 1.55 -11.15 -3.60
N ASP A 35 1.21 -12.44 -3.56
CA ASP A 35 0.41 -13.02 -2.48
C ASP A 35 1.14 -12.93 -1.12
N GLU A 36 2.42 -13.30 -1.05
CA GLU A 36 3.16 -13.22 0.20
C GLU A 36 3.39 -11.77 0.64
N ALA A 37 3.79 -10.88 -0.28
CA ALA A 37 4.08 -9.48 0.04
C ALA A 37 2.84 -8.71 0.52
N PHE A 38 1.70 -8.88 -0.15
CA PHE A 38 0.49 -8.11 0.15
C PHE A 38 -0.55 -8.91 0.94
N GLY A 39 -0.80 -10.16 0.58
CA GLY A 39 -1.66 -11.06 1.34
C GLY A 39 -1.06 -11.43 2.69
N GLY A 40 0.25 -11.69 2.76
CA GLY A 40 0.97 -11.89 4.01
C GLY A 40 0.96 -10.66 4.92
N LEU A 41 1.07 -9.45 4.35
CA LEU A 41 0.93 -8.19 5.09
C LEU A 41 -0.45 -8.08 5.77
N VAL A 42 -1.53 -8.40 5.06
CA VAL A 42 -2.90 -8.38 5.60
C VAL A 42 -3.06 -9.38 6.74
N LYS A 43 -2.53 -10.60 6.58
CA LYS A 43 -2.55 -11.63 7.64
C LYS A 43 -1.80 -11.17 8.89
N LYS A 44 -0.65 -10.52 8.71
CA LYS A 44 0.19 -10.02 9.82
C LYS A 44 -0.48 -8.86 10.56
N MET A 45 -1.10 -7.94 9.83
CA MET A 45 -1.78 -6.77 10.40
C MET A 45 -3.20 -7.09 10.90
N LYS A 46 -3.78 -8.21 10.47
CA LYS A 46 -5.19 -8.58 10.67
C LYS A 46 -6.16 -7.47 10.24
N ASP A 47 -5.77 -6.67 9.25
CA ASP A 47 -6.56 -5.56 8.76
C ASP A 47 -6.43 -5.43 7.24
N LYS A 48 -7.55 -5.66 6.55
CA LYS A 48 -7.66 -5.47 5.10
C LYS A 48 -7.52 -3.99 4.68
N LYS A 49 -7.74 -3.05 5.60
CA LYS A 49 -7.63 -1.60 5.33
C LYS A 49 -6.18 -1.15 5.20
N VAL A 50 -5.19 -2.00 5.45
CA VAL A 50 -3.77 -1.67 5.28
C VAL A 50 -3.47 -1.16 3.87
N LEU A 51 -4.15 -1.67 2.85
CA LEU A 51 -4.03 -1.19 1.46
C LEU A 51 -4.49 0.27 1.28
N ASN A 52 -5.33 0.83 2.16
CA ASN A 52 -5.76 2.23 2.05
C ASN A 52 -4.61 3.21 2.30
N SER A 53 -3.58 2.73 2.98
CA SER A 53 -2.34 3.45 3.25
C SER A 53 -1.26 3.13 2.22
N ILE A 54 -1.57 2.40 1.14
CA ILE A 54 -0.61 2.05 0.07
C ILE A 54 -1.13 2.60 -1.26
N VAL A 55 -0.25 3.25 -2.02
CA VAL A 55 -0.48 3.67 -3.41
C VAL A 55 0.38 2.78 -4.31
N ILE A 56 -0.26 2.11 -5.26
CA ILE A 56 0.42 1.25 -6.23
C ILE A 56 0.54 2.04 -7.54
N VAL A 57 1.76 2.25 -8.00
CA VAL A 57 2.04 2.95 -9.26
C VAL A 57 2.62 1.94 -10.25
N SER A 58 1.88 1.67 -11.33
CA SER A 58 2.25 0.71 -12.37
C SER A 58 1.62 1.13 -13.69
N ASN A 59 2.38 1.84 -14.51
CA ASN A 59 2.06 2.21 -15.89
C ASN A 59 2.41 1.10 -16.88
N ASP A 60 3.43 0.28 -16.59
CA ASP A 60 3.86 -0.82 -17.47
C ASP A 60 2.87 -2.00 -17.46
N ASP A 61 2.27 -2.31 -16.30
CA ASP A 61 1.18 -3.29 -16.17
C ASP A 61 0.01 -2.68 -15.37
N LEU A 62 -0.98 -2.14 -16.10
CA LEU A 62 -2.21 -1.59 -15.51
C LEU A 62 -3.06 -2.62 -14.76
N THR A 63 -2.83 -3.92 -14.97
CA THR A 63 -3.57 -4.98 -14.28
C THR A 63 -3.00 -5.31 -12.90
N LEU A 64 -1.79 -4.83 -12.60
CA LEU A 64 -1.04 -5.20 -11.40
C LEU A 64 -1.74 -4.77 -10.11
N GLU A 65 -2.28 -3.55 -10.07
CA GLU A 65 -3.06 -3.08 -8.92
C GLU A 65 -4.23 -4.01 -8.62
N ARG A 66 -5.00 -4.40 -9.66
CA ARG A 66 -6.14 -5.30 -9.51
C ARG A 66 -5.71 -6.70 -9.02
N LYS A 67 -4.58 -7.21 -9.50
CA LYS A 67 -4.02 -8.50 -9.03
C LYS A 67 -3.68 -8.41 -7.54
N ILE A 68 -2.96 -7.37 -7.12
CA ILE A 68 -2.59 -7.16 -5.72
C ILE A 68 -3.82 -7.05 -4.82
N ARG A 69 -4.83 -6.27 -5.23
CA ARG A 69 -6.10 -6.16 -4.49
C ARG A 69 -6.78 -7.50 -4.31
N LYS A 70 -6.81 -8.35 -5.35
CA LYS A 70 -7.37 -9.70 -5.26
C LYS A 70 -6.67 -10.56 -4.22
N TYR A 71 -5.33 -10.57 -4.18
CA TYR A 71 -4.59 -11.33 -3.17
C TYR A 71 -4.87 -10.85 -1.74
N VAL A 72 -4.99 -9.53 -1.55
CA VAL A 72 -5.36 -8.95 -0.26
C VAL A 72 -6.78 -9.35 0.16
N GLU A 73 -7.73 -9.29 -0.76
CA GLU A 73 -9.10 -9.72 -0.50
C GLU A 73 -9.18 -11.21 -0.15
N ASP A 74 -8.49 -12.06 -0.91
CA ASP A 74 -8.46 -13.50 -0.69
C ASP A 74 -7.78 -13.86 0.64
N ALA A 75 -6.72 -13.15 1.03
CA ALA A 75 -6.12 -13.27 2.35
C ALA A 75 -7.07 -12.80 3.46
N GLY A 76 -7.80 -11.70 3.24
CA GLY A 76 -8.74 -11.13 4.21
C GLY A 76 -10.00 -11.95 4.43
N LYS A 77 -10.42 -12.82 3.49
CA LYS A 77 -11.53 -13.77 3.69
C LYS A 77 -11.24 -14.82 4.76
N LYS A 78 -9.96 -15.04 5.08
CA LYS A 78 -9.48 -16.05 6.03
C LYS A 78 -9.07 -15.44 7.39
N LEU A 79 -9.32 -14.15 7.59
CA LEU A 79 -9.15 -13.44 8.87
C LEU A 79 -10.38 -13.66 9.76
#